data_AF-A0A564ICK9-F1
#
_entry.id   AF-A0A564ICK9-F1
#
_cell.length_a   1.000
_cell.length_b   1.000
_cell.length_c   1.000
_cell.angle_alpha   90.00
_cell.angle_beta   90.00
_cell.angle_gamma   90.00
#
_symmetry.space_group_name_H-M   'P 1'
#
loop_
_entity.id
_entity.type
_entity.pdbx_description
1 polymer ?
#
loop_
_entity_poly.entity_id
_entity_poly.type
_entity_poly.pdbx_seq_one_letter_code
_entity_poly.pdbx_strand_id
1 'polypeptide(L)'
;MTTKRQAQRAAESDLQTFLNEAADRFKPDAGVLAQRIETAVQRYTATNTTQRFNAPAALAMQQLQERILEGWRYDIGIPQSVYLAGTGNMSITLRKPELLVEQEIADLKRQVEDSYHNELAAAMKREIDKLTHEAAEEAQRLAEEAVAAERDAMRQRLREMLLTGASA
;
A
#
# COMPACT_ATOMS: atom_id res chain seq x y z
N MET A 1 -26.53 37.93 4.61
CA MET A 1 -25.98 37.55 3.30
C MET A 1 -24.52 37.21 3.46
N THR A 2 -24.18 35.93 3.56
CA THR A 2 -22.80 35.46 3.53
C THR A 2 -22.30 35.60 2.09
N THR A 3 -21.35 36.50 1.86
CA THR A 3 -20.82 36.73 0.51
C THR A 3 -20.08 35.48 0.03
N LYS A 4 -20.13 35.19 -1.27
CA LYS A 4 -19.48 34.02 -1.91
C LYS A 4 -18.02 33.81 -1.47
N ARG A 5 -17.30 34.90 -1.17
CA ARG A 5 -15.92 34.92 -0.63
C ARG A 5 -15.79 34.39 0.80
N GLN A 6 -16.79 34.60 1.66
CA GLN A 6 -16.80 34.12 3.05
C GLN A 6 -17.05 32.61 3.12
N ALA A 7 -17.95 32.08 2.27
CA ALA A 7 -18.19 30.64 2.17
C ALA A 7 -16.99 29.88 1.58
N GLN A 8 -16.32 30.47 0.58
CA GLN A 8 -15.07 29.92 0.02
C GLN A 8 -13.93 29.86 1.05
N ARG A 9 -13.73 30.93 1.83
CA ARG A 9 -12.70 30.95 2.89
C ARG A 9 -12.96 29.96 4.03
N ALA A 10 -14.23 29.72 4.38
CA ALA A 10 -14.59 28.73 5.39
C ALA A 10 -14.27 27.31 4.89
N ALA A 11 -14.69 26.96 3.66
CA ALA A 11 -14.37 25.68 3.04
C ALA A 11 -12.85 25.45 2.89
N GLU A 12 -12.08 26.51 2.59
CA GLU A 12 -10.62 26.45 2.48
C GLU A 12 -9.96 26.21 3.86
N SER A 13 -10.48 26.81 4.93
CA SER A 13 -10.02 26.59 6.31
C SER A 13 -10.33 25.17 6.82
N ASP A 14 -11.51 24.64 6.49
CA ASP A 14 -11.92 23.28 6.86
C ASP A 14 -11.08 22.24 6.11
N LEU A 15 -10.82 22.48 4.82
CA LEU A 15 -9.90 21.66 4.02
C LEU A 15 -8.48 21.67 4.61
N GLN A 16 -7.98 22.84 5.04
CA GLN A 16 -6.66 22.96 5.66
C GLN A 16 -6.56 22.17 6.97
N THR A 17 -7.62 22.18 7.78
CA THR A 17 -7.71 21.45 9.05
C THR A 17 -7.72 19.94 8.78
N PHE A 18 -8.51 19.50 7.81
CA PHE A 18 -8.55 18.12 7.37
C PHE A 18 -7.18 17.64 6.84
N LEU A 19 -6.51 18.45 6.03
CA LEU A 19 -5.17 18.13 5.51
C LEU A 19 -4.13 17.98 6.63
N ASN A 20 -4.21 18.82 7.67
CA ASN A 20 -3.32 18.71 8.83
C ASN A 20 -3.61 17.45 9.66
N GLU A 21 -4.88 17.12 9.90
CA GLU A 21 -5.26 15.88 10.60
C GLU A 21 -4.88 14.62 9.80
N ALA A 22 -5.06 14.65 8.48
CA ALA A 22 -4.64 13.56 7.60
C ALA A 22 -3.10 13.43 7.58
N ALA A 23 -2.36 14.53 7.57
CA ALA A 23 -0.91 14.53 7.63
C ALA A 23 -0.39 13.88 8.93
N ASP A 24 -1.05 14.13 10.06
CA ASP A 24 -0.70 13.49 11.34
C ASP A 24 -1.07 12.00 11.36
N ARG A 25 -2.20 11.61 10.77
CA ARG A 25 -2.67 10.21 10.72
C ARG A 25 -1.87 9.32 9.78
N PHE A 26 -1.43 9.84 8.65
CA PHE A 26 -0.70 9.08 7.62
C PHE A 26 0.81 9.30 7.65
N LYS A 27 1.32 9.97 8.70
CA LYS A 27 2.75 10.13 8.91
C LYS A 27 3.43 8.75 9.04
N PRO A 28 4.52 8.49 8.30
CA PRO A 28 5.28 7.26 8.47
C PRO A 28 5.74 7.10 9.93
N ASP A 29 5.35 6.00 10.54
CA ASP A 29 5.80 5.61 11.88
C ASP A 29 7.11 4.83 11.74
N ALA A 30 8.20 5.47 12.16
CA ALA A 30 9.53 4.89 12.11
C ALA A 30 9.67 3.62 12.98
N GLY A 31 8.92 3.51 14.08
CA GLY A 31 8.91 2.33 14.94
C GLY A 31 8.23 1.15 14.27
N VAL A 32 7.08 1.38 13.64
CA VAL A 32 6.37 0.33 12.88
C VAL A 32 7.20 -0.13 11.68
N LEU A 33 7.81 0.80 10.94
CA LEU A 33 8.68 0.46 9.81
C LEU A 33 9.90 -0.35 10.26
N ALA A 34 10.58 0.08 11.33
CA ALA A 34 11.73 -0.64 11.89
C ALA A 34 11.35 -2.07 12.33
N GLN A 35 10.22 -2.23 13.01
CA GLN A 35 9.74 -3.54 13.45
C GLN A 35 9.41 -4.47 12.27
N ARG A 36 8.79 -3.94 11.20
CA ARG A 36 8.49 -4.69 9.98
C ARG A 36 9.77 -5.14 9.28
N ILE A 37 10.75 -4.24 9.16
CA ILE A 37 12.07 -4.54 8.60
C ILE A 37 12.74 -5.62 9.43
N GLU A 38 12.79 -5.49 10.75
CA GLU A 38 13.41 -6.47 11.65
C GLU A 38 12.76 -7.84 11.48
N THR A 39 11.43 -7.90 11.48
CA THR A 39 10.68 -9.15 11.30
C THR A 39 10.99 -9.80 9.94
N ALA A 40 11.06 -9.00 8.87
CA ALA A 40 11.39 -9.50 7.55
C ALA A 40 12.82 -10.06 7.48
N VAL A 41 13.79 -9.34 8.06
CA VAL A 41 15.20 -9.76 8.12
C VAL A 41 15.37 -11.02 8.97
N GLN A 42 14.68 -11.12 10.10
CA GLN A 42 14.71 -12.32 10.95
C GLN A 42 14.19 -13.55 10.21
N ARG A 43 13.03 -13.43 9.54
CA ARG A 43 12.46 -14.51 8.72
C ARG A 43 13.39 -14.93 7.58
N TYR A 44 13.95 -13.94 6.88
CA TYR A 44 14.91 -14.19 5.81
C TYR A 44 16.14 -14.93 6.34
N THR A 45 16.74 -14.46 7.44
CA THR A 45 17.95 -15.06 8.03
C THR A 45 17.71 -16.51 8.47
N ALA A 46 16.52 -16.80 9.00
CA ALA A 46 16.15 -18.14 9.47
C ALA A 46 15.99 -19.17 8.33
N THR A 47 15.70 -18.75 7.10
CA THR A 47 15.23 -19.68 6.05
C THR A 47 15.93 -19.55 4.69
N ASN A 48 16.46 -18.38 4.36
CA ASN A 48 16.97 -18.06 3.02
C ASN A 48 18.49 -17.91 2.95
N THR A 49 19.20 -18.15 4.07
CA THR A 49 20.66 -18.12 4.14
C THR A 49 21.32 -19.34 3.50
N THR A 50 20.53 -20.37 3.18
CA THR A 50 20.99 -21.56 2.47
C THR A 50 20.17 -21.80 1.22
N GLN A 51 20.77 -22.44 0.22
CA GLN A 51 20.11 -22.80 -1.02
C GLN A 51 20.43 -24.25 -1.38
N ARG A 52 19.39 -24.97 -1.83
CA ARG A 52 19.51 -26.33 -2.34
C ARG A 52 19.56 -26.34 -3.86
N PHE A 53 20.56 -27.02 -4.39
CA PHE A 53 20.76 -27.29 -5.81
C PHE A 53 20.51 -28.78 -6.07
N ASN A 54 19.97 -29.14 -7.22
CA ASN A 54 19.70 -30.54 -7.59
C ASN A 54 19.97 -30.73 -9.08
N ALA A 55 20.88 -31.64 -9.42
CA ALA A 55 21.27 -31.94 -10.79
C ALA A 55 21.87 -33.36 -10.88
N PRO A 56 22.03 -33.93 -12.09
CA PRO A 56 22.81 -35.16 -12.28
C PRO A 56 24.20 -35.03 -11.67
N ALA A 57 24.74 -36.11 -11.09
CA ALA A 57 25.94 -36.06 -10.25
C ALA A 57 27.14 -35.32 -10.89
N ALA A 58 27.43 -35.56 -12.17
CA ALA A 58 28.52 -34.87 -12.86
C ALA A 58 28.33 -33.35 -12.93
N LEU A 59 27.12 -32.89 -13.29
CA LEU A 59 26.80 -31.47 -13.37
C LEU A 59 26.74 -30.82 -11.98
N ALA A 60 26.17 -31.52 -11.01
CA ALA A 60 26.09 -31.03 -9.63
C ALA A 60 27.48 -30.86 -9.00
N MET A 61 28.46 -31.72 -9.34
CA MET A 61 29.86 -31.55 -8.94
C MET A 61 30.52 -30.32 -9.58
N GLN A 62 30.23 -30.03 -10.86
CA GLN A 62 30.72 -28.82 -11.53
C GLN A 62 30.13 -27.56 -10.88
N GLN A 63 28.80 -27.53 -10.69
CA GLN A 63 28.12 -26.42 -10.02
C GLN A 63 28.64 -26.22 -8.59
N LEU A 64 28.90 -27.30 -7.86
CA LEU A 64 29.52 -27.21 -6.55
C LEU A 64 30.89 -26.51 -6.62
N GLN A 65 31.76 -26.91 -7.54
CA GLN A 65 33.08 -26.29 -7.68
C GLN A 65 32.97 -24.79 -7.98
N GLU A 66 32.09 -24.39 -8.91
CA GLU A 66 31.83 -22.99 -9.24
C GLU A 66 31.32 -22.21 -8.01
N ARG A 67 30.32 -22.74 -7.30
CA ARG A 67 29.76 -22.08 -6.11
C ARG A 67 30.79 -21.95 -4.99
N ILE A 68 31.64 -22.94 -4.78
CA ILE A 68 32.72 -22.84 -3.78
C ILE A 68 33.69 -21.70 -4.13
N LEU A 69 34.01 -21.51 -5.42
CA LEU A 69 34.85 -20.40 -5.90
C LEU A 69 34.16 -19.04 -5.71
N GLU A 70 32.84 -18.97 -5.89
CA GLU A 70 32.02 -17.78 -5.61
C GLU A 70 31.85 -17.48 -4.11
N GLY A 71 32.42 -18.31 -3.23
CA GLY A 71 32.40 -18.08 -1.78
C GLY A 71 31.30 -18.82 -1.02
N TRP A 72 30.51 -19.68 -1.67
CA TRP A 72 29.51 -20.51 -1.00
C TRP A 72 30.17 -21.55 -0.10
N ARG A 73 29.53 -21.93 1.01
CA ARG A 73 30.11 -22.85 1.99
C ARG A 73 29.13 -23.92 2.43
N TYR A 74 29.64 -25.05 2.89
CA TYR A 74 28.82 -26.04 3.56
C TYR A 74 28.32 -25.51 4.91
N ASP A 75 27.08 -25.86 5.26
CA ASP A 75 26.51 -25.50 6.55
C ASP A 75 26.59 -26.70 7.50
N ILE A 76 27.41 -26.58 8.54
CA ILE A 76 27.58 -27.63 9.55
C ILE A 76 26.31 -27.86 10.39
N GLY A 77 25.36 -26.93 10.38
CA GLY A 77 24.07 -27.06 11.05
C GLY A 77 23.04 -27.89 10.28
N ILE A 78 23.29 -28.20 9.00
CA ILE A 78 22.35 -28.94 8.15
C ILE A 78 22.81 -30.40 8.03
N PRO A 79 22.06 -31.36 8.60
CA PRO A 79 22.36 -32.78 8.40
C PRO A 79 22.22 -33.11 6.91
N GLN A 80 23.22 -33.80 6.35
CA GLN A 80 23.27 -34.24 4.96
C GLN A 80 23.20 -33.08 3.93
N SER A 81 24.17 -32.16 4.01
CA SER A 81 24.37 -31.11 3.00
C SER A 81 24.56 -31.64 1.57
N VAL A 82 24.95 -32.92 1.41
CA VAL A 82 25.00 -33.61 0.11
C VAL A 82 24.17 -34.88 0.21
N TYR A 83 23.27 -35.08 -0.75
CA TYR A 83 22.43 -36.25 -0.87
C TYR A 83 22.49 -36.78 -2.30
N LEU A 84 22.88 -38.04 -2.47
CA LEU A 84 22.80 -38.74 -3.75
C LEU A 84 21.55 -39.62 -3.78
N ALA A 85 20.65 -39.32 -4.71
CA ALA A 85 19.52 -40.17 -4.99
C ALA A 85 19.99 -41.41 -5.78
N GLY A 86 19.38 -42.57 -5.54
CA GLY A 86 19.67 -43.81 -6.27
C GLY A 86 19.42 -43.75 -7.79
N THR A 87 18.79 -42.67 -8.27
CA THR A 87 18.58 -42.37 -9.69
C THR A 87 19.76 -41.67 -10.36
N GLY A 88 20.86 -41.39 -9.63
CA GLY A 88 22.06 -40.71 -10.17
C GLY A 88 22.02 -39.17 -10.05
N ASN A 89 20.96 -38.61 -9.48
CA ASN A 89 20.86 -37.19 -9.16
C ASN A 89 21.51 -36.88 -7.81
N MET A 90 22.16 -35.74 -7.71
CA MET A 90 22.79 -35.24 -6.50
C MET A 90 22.16 -33.90 -6.11
N SER A 91 21.70 -33.84 -4.86
CA SER A 91 21.26 -32.62 -4.20
C SER A 91 22.35 -32.09 -3.28
N ILE A 92 22.63 -30.80 -3.35
CA ILE A 92 23.62 -30.12 -2.51
C ILE A 92 22.96 -28.90 -1.90
N THR A 93 23.03 -28.76 -0.58
CA THR A 93 22.62 -27.55 0.14
C THR A 93 23.86 -26.79 0.57
N LEU A 94 23.97 -25.53 0.15
CA LEU A 94 25.08 -24.64 0.49
C LEU A 94 24.56 -23.37 1.16
N ARG A 95 25.36 -22.80 2.06
CA ARG A 95 25.18 -21.47 2.62
C ARG A 95 25.63 -20.42 1.61
N LYS A 96 24.80 -19.40 1.45
CA LYS A 96 25.07 -18.23 0.60
C LYS A 96 26.29 -17.46 1.12
N PRO A 97 27.12 -16.86 0.24
CA PRO A 97 28.17 -15.95 0.66
C PRO A 97 27.59 -14.74 1.43
N GLU A 98 28.33 -14.23 2.42
CA GLU A 98 27.89 -13.09 3.24
C GLU A 98 27.55 -11.87 2.39
N LEU A 99 28.37 -11.54 1.39
CA LEU A 99 28.11 -10.44 0.47
C LEU A 99 26.77 -10.57 -0.27
N LEU A 100 26.39 -11.78 -0.66
CA LEU A 100 25.10 -12.03 -1.33
C LEU A 100 23.94 -11.87 -0.34
N VAL A 101 24.10 -12.39 0.87
CA VAL A 101 23.12 -12.28 1.95
C VAL A 101 22.89 -10.81 2.33
N GLU A 102 23.96 -10.02 2.44
CA GLU A 102 23.88 -8.59 2.75
C GLU A 102 23.14 -7.80 1.66
N GLN A 103 23.42 -8.10 0.39
CA GLN A 103 22.71 -7.49 -0.75
C GLN A 103 21.23 -7.86 -0.73
N GLU A 104 20.89 -9.14 -0.59
CA GLU A 104 19.50 -9.59 -0.52
C GLU A 104 18.76 -8.99 0.70
N ILE A 105 19.43 -8.81 1.84
CA ILE A 105 18.87 -8.14 3.02
C ILE A 105 18.65 -6.64 2.75
N ALA A 106 19.58 -5.96 2.07
CA ALA A 106 19.43 -4.55 1.71
C ALA A 106 18.25 -4.34 0.75
N ASP A 107 18.12 -5.20 -0.25
CA ASP A 107 17.00 -5.18 -1.18
C ASP A 107 15.67 -5.49 -0.47
N LEU A 108 15.67 -6.46 0.46
CA LEU A 108 14.50 -6.78 1.27
C LEU A 108 14.07 -5.60 2.15
N LYS A 109 15.02 -4.90 2.77
CA LYS A 109 14.74 -3.69 3.57
C LYS A 109 14.06 -2.62 2.72
N ARG A 110 14.62 -2.36 1.54
CA ARG A 110 14.05 -1.40 0.58
C ARG A 110 12.65 -1.81 0.13
N GLN A 111 12.44 -3.10 -0.16
CA GLN A 111 11.13 -3.61 -0.56
C GLN A 111 10.08 -3.43 0.54
N VAL A 112 10.44 -3.71 1.80
CA VAL A 112 9.55 -3.51 2.95
C VAL A 112 9.22 -2.02 3.13
N GLU A 113 10.21 -1.16 2.97
CA GLU A 113 10.04 0.29 3.02
C GLU A 113 9.12 0.81 1.90
N ASP A 114 9.38 0.43 0.66
CA ASP A 114 8.55 0.80 -0.49
C ASP A 114 7.11 0.29 -0.33
N SER A 115 6.93 -0.95 0.15
CA SER A 115 5.60 -1.51 0.44
C SER A 115 4.88 -0.71 1.51
N TYR A 116 5.57 -0.33 2.59
CA TYR A 116 4.99 0.44 3.68
C TYR A 116 4.54 1.84 3.22
N HIS A 117 5.38 2.54 2.46
CA HIS A 117 5.01 3.84 1.90
C HIS A 117 3.85 3.74 0.90
N ASN A 118 3.82 2.69 0.07
CA ASN A 118 2.71 2.45 -0.83
C ASN A 118 1.41 2.14 -0.09
N GLU A 119 1.45 1.40 1.02
CA GLU A 119 0.29 1.16 1.88
C GLU A 119 -0.25 2.47 2.47
N LEU A 120 0.64 3.34 2.98
CA LEU A 120 0.25 4.65 3.50
C LEU A 120 -0.37 5.54 2.42
N ALA A 121 0.25 5.60 1.23
CA ALA A 121 -0.26 6.37 0.10
C ALA A 121 -1.62 5.84 -0.38
N ALA A 122 -1.79 4.52 -0.45
CA ALA A 122 -3.05 3.89 -0.83
C ALA A 122 -4.15 4.16 0.20
N ALA A 123 -3.83 4.11 1.50
CA ALA A 123 -4.77 4.44 2.56
C ALA A 123 -5.20 5.91 2.51
N MET A 124 -4.24 6.83 2.33
CA MET A 124 -4.52 8.26 2.15
C MET A 124 -5.42 8.51 0.93
N LYS A 125 -5.11 7.88 -0.21
CA LYS A 125 -5.91 8.01 -1.42
C LYS A 125 -7.36 7.56 -1.21
N ARG A 126 -7.57 6.42 -0.55
CA ARG A 126 -8.92 5.92 -0.25
C ARG A 126 -9.72 6.90 0.60
N GLU A 127 -9.09 7.54 1.58
CA GLU A 127 -9.76 8.54 2.41
C GLU A 127 -10.13 9.79 1.60
N ILE A 128 -9.23 10.27 0.73
CA ILE A 128 -9.51 11.39 -0.19
C ILE A 128 -10.66 11.05 -1.14
N ASP A 129 -10.64 9.85 -1.72
CA ASP A 129 -11.68 9.39 -2.65
C ASP A 129 -13.04 9.34 -1.94
N LYS A 130 -13.08 8.87 -0.69
CA LYS A 130 -14.30 8.82 0.13
C LYS A 130 -14.87 10.22 0.38
N LEU A 131 -14.04 11.18 0.78
CA LEU A 131 -14.49 12.55 1.05
C LEU A 131 -14.94 13.26 -0.22
N THR A 132 -14.25 13.02 -1.33
CA THR A 132 -14.65 13.56 -2.64
C THR A 132 -16.02 13.02 -3.04
N HIS A 133 -16.29 11.74 -2.76
CA HIS A 133 -17.58 11.13 -3.01
C HIS A 133 -18.69 11.71 -2.11
N GLU A 134 -18.46 11.80 -0.81
CA GLU A 134 -19.41 12.39 0.15
C GLU A 134 -19.73 13.85 -0.21
N ALA A 135 -18.72 14.65 -0.59
CA ALA A 135 -18.93 16.03 -1.03
C ALA A 135 -19.74 16.11 -2.34
N ALA A 136 -19.55 15.17 -3.27
CA ALA A 136 -20.33 15.11 -4.51
C ALA A 136 -21.80 14.75 -4.24
N GLU A 137 -22.05 13.77 -3.36
CA GLU A 137 -23.41 13.39 -2.94
C GLU A 137 -24.13 14.54 -2.24
N GLU A 138 -23.44 15.26 -1.36
CA GLU A 138 -24.01 16.41 -0.67
C GLU A 138 -24.32 17.56 -1.63
N ALA A 139 -23.44 17.85 -2.59
CA ALA A 139 -23.69 18.85 -3.62
C ALA A 139 -24.90 18.48 -4.49
N GLN A 140 -25.06 17.18 -4.81
CA GLN A 140 -26.23 16.70 -5.55
C GLN A 140 -27.51 16.86 -4.74
N ARG A 141 -27.51 16.47 -3.46
CA ARG A 141 -28.67 16.63 -2.57
C ARG A 141 -29.10 18.09 -2.47
N LEU A 142 -28.15 19.02 -2.30
CA LEU A 142 -28.44 20.45 -2.23
C LEU A 142 -29.02 20.99 -3.55
N ALA A 143 -28.56 20.49 -4.70
CA ALA A 143 -29.12 20.86 -5.99
C ALA A 143 -30.57 20.33 -6.15
N GLU A 144 -30.84 19.09 -5.73
CA GLU A 144 -32.17 18.50 -5.75
C GLU A 144 -33.15 19.24 -4.82
N GLU A 145 -32.72 19.61 -3.62
CA GLU A 145 -33.50 20.41 -2.68
C GLU A 145 -33.82 21.81 -3.23
N ALA A 146 -32.85 22.47 -3.89
CA ALA A 146 -33.07 23.77 -4.51
C ALA A 146 -34.12 23.69 -5.65
N VAL A 147 -34.04 22.65 -6.49
CA VAL A 147 -35.01 22.42 -7.57
C VAL A 147 -36.40 22.12 -7.01
N ALA A 148 -36.50 21.35 -5.93
CA ALA A 148 -37.77 21.08 -5.25
C ALA A 148 -38.40 22.36 -4.68
N ALA A 149 -37.59 23.19 -4.02
CA ALA A 149 -38.04 24.48 -3.48
C ALA A 149 -38.51 25.44 -4.57
N GLU A 150 -37.80 25.52 -5.71
CA GLU A 150 -38.25 26.32 -6.86
C GLU A 150 -39.56 25.81 -7.45
N ARG A 151 -39.72 24.49 -7.56
CA ARG A 151 -40.95 23.87 -8.06
C ARG A 151 -42.15 24.15 -7.16
N ASP A 152 -41.97 24.08 -5.85
CA ASP A 152 -43.03 24.38 -4.89
C ASP A 152 -43.37 25.86 -4.88
N ALA A 153 -42.38 26.76 -4.97
CA ALA A 153 -42.61 28.19 -5.15
C ALA A 153 -43.40 28.49 -6.44
N MET A 154 -43.08 27.82 -7.55
CA MET A 154 -43.81 27.95 -8.81
C MET A 154 -45.26 27.45 -8.68
N ARG A 155 -45.49 26.30 -8.03
CA ARG A 155 -46.83 25.79 -7.75
C ARG A 155 -47.64 26.77 -6.89
N GLN A 156 -47.02 27.34 -5.88
CA GLN A 156 -47.68 28.27 -4.97
C GLN A 156 -48.08 29.56 -5.69
N ARG A 157 -47.19 30.10 -6.55
CA ARG A 157 -47.53 31.20 -7.47
C ARG A 157 -48.68 30.88 -8.41
N LEU A 158 -48.68 29.70 -9.05
CA LEU A 158 -49.78 29.27 -9.92
C LEU A 158 -51.10 29.18 -9.17
N ARG A 159 -51.06 28.64 -7.94
CA ARG A 159 -52.24 28.51 -7.09
C ARG A 159 -52.78 29.87 -6.66
N GLU A 160 -51.92 30.81 -6.30
CA GLU A 160 -52.30 32.19 -5.97
C GLU A 160 -52.95 32.87 -7.18
N MET A 161 -52.36 32.80 -8.38
CA MET A 161 -52.94 33.37 -9.60
C MET A 161 -54.34 32.79 -9.94
N LEU A 162 -54.56 31.51 -9.69
CA LEU A 162 -55.85 30.85 -9.90
C LEU A 162 -56.90 31.23 -8.83
N LEU A 163 -56.47 31.47 -7.58
CA LEU A 163 -57.36 31.81 -6.45
C LEU A 163 -57.73 33.28 -6.39
N THR A 164 -56.80 34.19 -6.71
CA THR A 164 -57.11 35.62 -6.75
C THR A 164 -57.94 36.00 -7.96
N GLY A 165 -58.08 35.10 -8.94
CA GLY A 165 -58.69 35.38 -10.23
C GLY A 165 -57.91 36.49 -10.92
N ALA A 166 -57.07 36.15 -11.89
CA ALA A 166 -56.64 37.15 -12.87
C ALA A 166 -57.89 37.61 -13.66
N SER A 167 -58.66 38.51 -13.06
CA SER A 167 -59.39 39.54 -13.75
C SER A 167 -58.44 40.73 -13.93
N ALA A 168 -58.25 41.10 -15.19
CA ALA A 168 -57.48 42.21 -15.77
C ALA A 168 -55.99 41.93 -16.02
#